data_AF-A0A1V9YU70-F1
#
_entry.id   AF-A0A1V9YU70-F1
#
_cell.length_a   1.000
_cell.length_b   1.000
_cell.length_c   1.000
_cell.angle_alpha   90.00
_cell.angle_beta   90.00
_cell.angle_gamma   90.00
#
_symmetry.space_group_name_H-M   'P 1'
#
loop_
_entity.id
_entity.type
_entity.pdbx_description
1 polymer ?
#
loop_
_entity_poly.entity_id
_entity_poly.type
_entity_poly.pdbx_seq_one_letter_code
_entity_poly.pdbx_strand_id
1 'polypeptide(L)'
;MALNGTYRWSSQTTYKMYWSLANDLMAVGRNTSGIGCRSLVRSSAEYAFANTTLAAVMIANGTLASPLSNGLQLVSITLGPFGVVDTVFVNIPAALGKLVADIVREARAGMRTWPFDAQPAYFAIQPVAITYPVPPEWINGNLQGYGGSPLCAELAAPKSVRTGLVSIVDFDHPCIASSPVQAKVSPVRQTLIVAAVASGLATSTKPVNTALVCSFDPGNINVCPRYMNATLKYIKTYMPAVNASFGARAATVHASIQSMNISFMLYTKIGGTLSLQHTPILSADDFAFFGWTYLYDWVVGTREVVEFVGDNGHLTLLTDEALPLRQQVQAWQVTGNFAQYSRVAVYYVTCVMLLVATVATAFMLRTHGCFEGRNLLFLDRVGGIVWVGRPLLFLRSLTAICLLSTASLDLQFSGYVTYFLRVPTPFYKIILASWEVAWLLAVIDDMFLVVTREHSRLYLGINSALLCLVAALISFTAPIAPTLTVNKTCSFIQMDFQVACRSAELVIGQRSRVLLLSGLTVAFKVVSYCVVRGVVGPLPPTTATSNLLSAGAKYMYTHAHRVEHGVYFLDRASAVLNGILTYRSGDVYYALDVKLWRLFSVPIPPGTSDALSSSLPLPDTCESGRSAIPH
;
A
#
# COMPACT_ATOMS: atom_id res chain seq x y z
N MET A 1 2.44 10.81 -1.91
CA MET A 1 1.90 12.06 -1.33
C MET A 1 1.68 12.99 -2.50
N ALA A 2 0.43 13.25 -2.88
CA ALA A 2 0.13 14.23 -3.91
C ALA A 2 -0.82 15.23 -3.27
N LEU A 3 -0.31 16.42 -2.96
CA LEU A 3 -1.19 17.57 -2.81
C LEU A 3 -1.75 17.80 -4.22
N ASN A 4 -3.07 17.69 -4.38
CA ASN A 4 -3.72 18.12 -5.60
C ASN A 4 -3.46 19.63 -5.66
N GLY A 5 -2.55 20.09 -6.53
CA GLY A 5 -1.88 21.41 -6.54
C GLY A 5 -2.82 22.63 -6.56
N THR A 6 -3.66 22.75 -5.55
CA THR A 6 -4.77 23.69 -5.50
C THR A 6 -4.25 25.02 -5.01
N TYR A 7 -4.41 26.06 -5.83
CA TYR A 7 -4.02 27.40 -5.47
C TYR A 7 -5.01 28.01 -4.48
N ARG A 8 -4.48 28.70 -3.46
CA ARG A 8 -5.26 29.43 -2.46
C ARG A 8 -5.18 30.94 -2.69
N TRP A 9 -5.63 31.39 -3.86
CA TRP A 9 -5.53 32.80 -4.30
C TRP A 9 -6.12 33.79 -3.29
N SER A 10 -7.26 33.45 -2.67
CA SER A 10 -7.96 34.34 -1.73
C SER A 10 -7.27 34.49 -0.38
N SER A 11 -6.37 33.57 -0.01
CA SER A 11 -5.64 33.59 1.26
C SER A 11 -4.14 33.76 1.05
N GLN A 12 -3.73 34.26 -0.12
CA GLN A 12 -2.34 34.31 -0.49
C GLN A 12 -1.59 35.46 0.22
N THR A 13 -0.45 35.14 0.81
CA THR A 13 0.43 36.02 1.58
C THR A 13 1.84 36.15 0.98
N THR A 14 2.28 35.26 0.08
CA THR A 14 3.66 35.26 -0.46
C THR A 14 3.88 36.08 -1.74
N TYR A 15 2.84 36.58 -2.44
CA TYR A 15 3.01 37.36 -3.69
C TYR A 15 3.67 38.72 -3.53
N LYS A 16 3.78 39.22 -2.30
CA LYS A 16 4.56 40.42 -2.00
C LYS A 16 6.06 40.13 -1.81
N MET A 17 6.50 38.86 -1.76
CA MET A 17 7.90 38.52 -1.53
C MET A 17 8.72 38.64 -2.81
N TYR A 18 8.54 37.70 -3.75
CA TYR A 18 9.25 37.69 -5.04
C TYR A 18 8.32 38.02 -6.21
N TRP A 19 8.75 38.97 -7.04
CA TRP A 19 8.05 39.33 -8.27
C TRP A 19 8.60 38.54 -9.47
N SER A 20 7.82 37.59 -9.99
CA SER A 20 8.22 36.75 -11.12
C SER A 20 8.01 37.41 -12.49
N LEU A 21 8.70 36.89 -13.51
CA LEU A 21 8.60 37.35 -14.91
C LEU A 21 7.16 37.39 -15.45
N ALA A 22 6.30 36.46 -15.01
CA ALA A 22 4.90 36.45 -15.42
C ALA A 22 4.17 37.74 -15.00
N ASN A 23 4.50 38.26 -13.81
CA ASN A 23 3.93 39.52 -13.33
C ASN A 23 4.49 40.73 -14.10
N ASP A 24 5.76 40.71 -14.51
CA ASP A 24 6.35 41.74 -15.38
C ASP A 24 5.64 41.82 -16.73
N LEU A 25 5.45 40.67 -17.40
CA LEU A 25 4.77 40.61 -18.70
C LEU A 25 3.31 41.07 -18.59
N MET A 26 2.62 40.67 -17.52
CA MET A 26 1.26 41.12 -17.25
C MET A 26 1.20 42.63 -16.99
N ALA A 27 2.14 43.18 -16.21
CA ALA A 27 2.16 44.59 -15.87
C ALA A 27 2.45 45.45 -17.10
N VAL A 28 3.41 45.08 -17.95
CA VAL A 28 3.68 45.80 -19.21
C VAL A 28 2.49 45.76 -20.17
N GLY A 29 1.73 44.66 -20.20
CA GLY A 29 0.53 44.54 -21.02
C GLY A 29 -0.68 45.37 -20.54
N ARG A 30 -0.65 45.91 -19.31
CA ARG A 30 -1.76 46.67 -18.71
C ARG A 30 -1.40 48.14 -18.55
N ASN A 31 -2.15 49.03 -19.21
CA ASN A 31 -1.91 50.48 -19.13
C ASN A 31 -1.99 51.05 -17.70
N THR A 32 -2.80 50.44 -16.82
CA THR A 32 -3.02 50.91 -15.46
C THR A 32 -1.98 50.45 -14.44
N SER A 33 -0.99 49.64 -14.84
CA SER A 33 0.01 49.06 -13.91
C SER A 33 1.10 50.05 -13.47
N GLY A 34 1.19 51.22 -14.11
CA GLY A 34 2.30 52.18 -13.95
C GLY A 34 3.50 51.90 -14.86
N ILE A 35 3.60 50.71 -15.45
CA ILE A 35 4.67 50.33 -16.41
C ILE A 35 4.11 49.81 -17.75
N GLY A 36 2.85 50.14 -18.05
CA GLY A 36 2.19 49.76 -19.29
C GLY A 36 2.95 50.24 -20.53
N CYS A 37 3.06 49.36 -21.54
CA CYS A 37 3.75 49.60 -22.81
C CYS A 37 5.24 49.97 -22.69
N ARG A 38 5.89 49.74 -21.54
CA ARG A 38 7.32 49.96 -21.34
C ARG A 38 8.17 48.74 -21.72
N SER A 39 9.47 48.94 -21.85
CA SER A 39 10.43 47.88 -22.15
C SER A 39 10.96 47.22 -20.88
N LEU A 40 11.05 45.88 -20.85
CA LEU A 40 11.75 45.15 -19.78
C LEU A 40 13.27 45.05 -20.02
N VAL A 41 13.76 45.49 -21.19
CA VAL A 41 15.19 45.53 -21.51
C VAL A 41 15.83 46.69 -20.77
N ARG A 42 16.77 46.40 -19.85
CA ARG A 42 17.44 47.40 -18.99
C ARG A 42 18.18 48.51 -19.76
N SER A 43 18.66 48.23 -20.97
CA SER A 43 19.37 49.20 -21.81
C SER A 43 18.44 50.07 -22.67
N SER A 44 17.13 49.82 -22.66
CA SER A 44 16.18 50.64 -23.40
C SER A 44 15.97 51.99 -22.71
N ALA A 45 15.83 53.06 -23.49
CA ALA A 45 15.43 54.37 -22.97
C ALA A 45 14.06 54.33 -22.26
N GLU A 46 13.23 53.34 -22.60
CA GLU A 46 11.88 53.14 -22.08
C GLU A 46 11.82 52.01 -21.04
N TYR A 47 12.89 51.81 -20.25
CA TYR A 47 12.93 50.74 -19.25
C TYR A 47 11.84 50.92 -18.18
N ALA A 48 11.04 49.87 -17.97
CA ALA A 48 9.85 49.85 -17.12
C ALA A 48 10.11 50.35 -15.69
N PHE A 49 11.25 49.99 -15.10
CA PHE A 49 11.59 50.32 -13.71
C PHE A 49 12.59 51.48 -13.57
N ALA A 50 12.74 52.32 -14.60
CA ALA A 50 13.63 53.49 -14.53
C ALA A 50 13.17 54.53 -13.51
N ASN A 51 11.85 54.78 -13.44
CA ASN A 51 11.24 55.82 -12.58
C ASN A 51 10.28 55.25 -11.51
N THR A 52 10.19 53.93 -11.38
CA THR A 52 9.29 53.28 -10.42
C THR A 52 9.94 52.04 -9.83
N THR A 53 9.48 51.62 -8.67
CA THR A 53 9.94 50.39 -8.00
C THR A 53 8.91 49.28 -8.14
N LEU A 54 9.36 48.03 -7.98
CA LEU A 54 8.48 46.86 -7.96
C LEU A 54 7.38 47.00 -6.89
N ALA A 55 7.74 47.46 -5.69
CA ALA A 55 6.79 47.72 -4.61
C ALA A 55 5.70 48.73 -5.01
N ALA A 56 6.06 49.81 -5.73
CA ALA A 56 5.09 50.79 -6.22
C ALA A 56 4.12 50.20 -7.26
N VAL A 57 4.64 49.35 -8.16
CA VAL A 57 3.80 48.61 -9.13
C VAL A 57 2.85 47.63 -8.42
N MET A 58 3.30 46.97 -7.35
CA MET A 58 2.44 46.11 -6.53
C MET A 58 1.34 46.86 -5.81
N ILE A 59 1.62 48.07 -5.33
CA ILE A 59 0.61 48.95 -4.72
C ILE A 59 -0.42 49.34 -5.79
N ALA A 60 0.02 49.74 -6.98
CA ALA A 60 -0.86 50.14 -8.08
C ALA A 60 -1.78 49.00 -8.55
N ASN A 61 -1.29 47.75 -8.55
CA ASN A 61 -2.08 46.56 -8.93
C ASN A 61 -2.84 45.91 -7.74
N GLY A 62 -2.74 46.48 -6.53
CA GLY A 62 -3.44 45.99 -5.35
C GLY A 62 -2.86 44.75 -4.67
N THR A 63 -1.69 44.26 -5.10
CA THR A 63 -0.99 43.13 -4.46
C THR A 63 -0.42 43.52 -3.09
N LEU A 64 0.02 44.78 -2.94
CA LEU A 64 0.57 45.31 -1.70
C LEU A 64 -0.31 46.44 -1.17
N ALA A 65 -0.76 46.34 0.08
CA ALA A 65 -1.54 47.39 0.72
C ALA A 65 -0.69 48.65 0.95
N SER A 66 -1.29 49.82 0.76
CA SER A 66 -0.69 51.12 1.09
C SER A 66 -1.66 51.93 1.94
N PRO A 67 -1.23 52.49 3.10
CA PRO A 67 0.10 52.36 3.68
C PRO A 67 0.41 50.94 4.17
N LEU A 68 1.70 50.60 4.28
CA LEU A 68 2.12 49.36 4.92
C LEU A 68 1.77 49.41 6.42
N SER A 69 1.31 48.28 6.96
CA SER A 69 1.19 48.09 8.41
C SER A 69 2.58 48.19 9.07
N ASN A 70 2.65 48.59 10.33
CA ASN A 70 3.93 48.86 11.00
C ASN A 70 4.84 47.61 11.01
N GLY A 71 4.27 46.41 11.18
CA GLY A 71 5.00 45.14 11.12
C GLY A 71 5.64 44.89 9.75
N LEU A 72 4.89 45.07 8.67
CA LEU A 72 5.40 44.93 7.31
C LEU A 72 6.42 46.02 6.95
N GLN A 73 6.31 47.21 7.53
CA GLN A 73 7.34 48.24 7.38
C GLN A 73 8.67 47.78 8.03
N LEU A 74 8.61 47.18 9.23
CA LEU A 74 9.79 46.59 9.87
C LEU A 74 10.42 45.49 9.02
N VAL A 75 9.61 44.61 8.42
CA VAL A 75 10.10 43.59 7.47
C VAL A 75 10.80 44.25 6.29
N SER A 76 10.23 45.32 5.73
CA SER A 76 10.85 46.02 4.60
C SER A 76 12.19 46.68 4.95
N ILE A 77 12.35 47.10 6.21
CA ILE A 77 13.62 47.65 6.72
C ILE A 77 14.64 46.52 6.90
N THR A 78 14.23 45.38 7.45
CA THR A 78 15.10 44.23 7.75
C THR A 78 15.55 43.47 6.50
N LEU A 79 14.63 43.14 5.60
CA LEU A 79 14.93 42.32 4.41
C LEU A 79 15.15 43.17 3.15
N GLY A 80 14.55 44.36 3.07
CA GLY A 80 14.52 45.17 1.87
C GLY A 80 13.09 45.31 1.30
N PRO A 81 12.92 46.05 0.19
CA PRO A 81 11.61 46.31 -0.37
C PRO A 81 10.89 45.03 -0.82
N PHE A 82 9.56 45.01 -0.70
CA PHE A 82 8.73 43.91 -1.21
C PHE A 82 8.84 43.78 -2.74
N GLY A 83 8.90 42.55 -3.22
CA GLY A 83 9.07 42.20 -4.64
C GLY A 83 10.45 41.69 -5.04
N VAL A 84 11.44 41.90 -4.19
CA VAL A 84 12.82 41.42 -4.38
C VAL A 84 13.27 40.50 -3.24
N VAL A 85 12.32 39.96 -2.46
CA VAL A 85 12.62 39.03 -1.38
C VAL A 85 12.39 37.61 -1.88
N ASP A 86 13.47 36.87 -2.08
CA ASP A 86 13.45 35.47 -2.45
C ASP A 86 13.08 34.59 -1.25
N THR A 87 12.22 33.60 -1.47
CA THR A 87 11.84 32.61 -0.46
C THR A 87 12.42 31.25 -0.85
N VAL A 88 13.44 30.80 -0.13
CA VAL A 88 14.21 29.60 -0.46
C VAL A 88 13.92 28.49 0.56
N PHE A 89 13.58 27.30 0.06
CA PHE A 89 13.42 26.11 0.89
C PHE A 89 14.79 25.56 1.32
N VAL A 90 14.99 25.39 2.63
CA VAL A 90 16.24 24.88 3.18
C VAL A 90 16.15 23.38 3.43
N ASN A 91 16.98 22.61 2.72
CA ASN A 91 17.06 21.16 2.87
C ASN A 91 17.67 20.76 4.22
N ILE A 92 17.22 19.63 4.76
CA ILE A 92 17.78 19.01 5.96
C ILE A 92 19.24 18.59 5.70
N PRO A 93 20.23 19.03 6.51
CA PRO A 93 21.61 18.57 6.38
C PRO A 93 21.71 17.05 6.54
N ALA A 94 22.50 16.40 5.68
CA ALA A 94 22.65 14.94 5.71
C ALA A 94 23.15 14.41 7.06
N ALA A 95 24.00 15.17 7.76
CA ALA A 95 24.49 14.83 9.09
C ALA A 95 23.36 14.81 10.14
N LEU A 96 22.45 15.78 10.08
CA LEU A 96 21.27 15.84 10.95
C LEU A 96 20.33 14.65 10.68
N GLY A 97 19.99 14.40 9.41
CA GLY A 97 19.14 13.27 9.04
C GLY A 97 19.74 11.92 9.49
N LYS A 98 21.05 11.75 9.37
CA LYS A 98 21.76 10.55 9.84
C LYS A 98 21.75 10.41 11.36
N LEU A 99 21.97 11.49 12.10
CA LEU A 99 21.92 11.48 13.56
C LEU A 99 20.54 11.04 14.08
N VAL A 100 19.47 11.64 13.55
CA VAL A 100 18.10 11.27 13.95
C VAL A 100 17.79 9.82 13.59
N ALA A 101 18.18 9.37 12.39
CA ALA A 101 17.99 7.99 11.97
C ALA A 101 18.74 6.99 12.88
N ASP A 102 19.98 7.32 13.27
CA ASP A 102 20.78 6.52 14.19
C ASP A 102 20.12 6.44 15.57
N ILE A 103 19.66 7.55 16.15
CA ILE A 103 18.98 7.57 17.45
C ILE A 103 17.72 6.69 17.43
N VAL A 104 16.88 6.85 16.39
CA VAL A 104 15.65 6.06 16.25
C VAL A 104 15.96 4.57 16.04
N ARG A 105 17.03 4.25 15.32
CA ARG A 105 17.51 2.88 15.13
C ARG A 105 17.95 2.26 16.46
N GLU A 106 18.70 2.97 17.29
CA GLU A 106 19.11 2.49 18.61
C GLU A 106 17.90 2.30 19.55
N ALA A 107 16.92 3.21 19.52
CA ALA A 107 15.69 3.06 20.30
C ALA A 107 14.91 1.79 19.91
N ARG A 108 14.85 1.47 18.60
CA ARG A 108 14.23 0.24 18.09
C ARG A 108 15.07 -1.00 18.39
N ALA A 109 16.40 -0.89 18.35
CA ALA A 109 17.30 -1.98 18.72
C ALA A 109 17.11 -2.37 20.19
N GLY A 110 16.95 -1.40 21.10
CA GLY A 110 16.60 -1.67 22.51
C GLY A 110 15.33 -2.49 22.66
N MET A 111 14.24 -2.10 21.98
CA MET A 111 12.96 -2.85 21.97
C MET A 111 13.06 -4.26 21.39
N ARG A 112 14.00 -4.48 20.46
CA ARG A 112 14.25 -5.80 19.85
C ARG A 112 15.07 -6.70 20.77
N THR A 113 16.09 -6.15 21.42
CA THR A 113 17.00 -6.91 22.28
C THR A 113 16.32 -7.31 23.60
N TRP A 114 15.50 -6.42 24.18
CA TRP A 114 14.85 -6.62 25.48
C TRP A 114 13.32 -6.51 25.37
N PRO A 115 12.64 -7.41 24.66
CA PRO A 115 11.23 -7.23 24.28
C PRO A 115 10.28 -7.15 25.48
N PHE A 116 10.54 -7.88 26.57
CA PHE A 116 9.65 -7.93 27.73
C PHE A 116 9.75 -6.69 28.64
N ASP A 117 10.90 -6.01 28.66
CA ASP A 117 11.12 -4.85 29.55
C ASP A 117 11.19 -3.52 28.79
N ALA A 118 11.88 -3.49 27.64
CA ALA A 118 12.06 -2.26 26.88
C ALA A 118 10.77 -1.82 26.17
N GLN A 119 9.94 -2.74 25.69
CA GLN A 119 8.66 -2.36 25.08
C GLN A 119 7.73 -1.67 26.09
N PRO A 120 7.40 -2.24 27.26
CA PRO A 120 6.62 -1.52 28.27
C PRO A 120 7.28 -0.20 28.68
N ALA A 121 8.59 -0.17 28.88
CA ALA A 121 9.29 1.06 29.26
C ALA A 121 9.22 2.16 28.19
N TYR A 122 9.32 1.80 26.90
CA TYR A 122 9.15 2.71 25.77
C TYR A 122 7.72 3.26 25.73
N PHE A 123 6.72 2.40 25.88
CA PHE A 123 5.31 2.81 25.84
C PHE A 123 4.87 3.56 27.11
N ALA A 124 5.57 3.37 28.24
CA ALA A 124 5.40 4.14 29.47
C ALA A 124 5.89 5.59 29.35
N ILE A 125 6.70 5.92 28.33
CA ILE A 125 6.90 7.32 27.94
C ILE A 125 5.55 7.82 27.42
N GLN A 126 4.94 8.77 28.13
CA GLN A 126 3.66 9.37 27.79
C GLN A 126 3.88 10.82 27.33
N PRO A 127 4.10 11.06 26.02
CA PRO A 127 4.12 12.42 25.49
C PRO A 127 2.77 13.09 25.72
N VAL A 128 2.79 14.41 25.90
CA VAL A 128 1.57 15.22 25.84
C VAL A 128 1.11 15.37 24.39
N ALA A 129 -0.19 15.61 24.20
CA ALA A 129 -0.75 15.77 22.86
C ALA A 129 -0.16 16.99 22.13
N ILE A 130 0.06 18.09 22.87
CA ILE A 130 0.56 19.35 22.35
C ILE A 130 1.46 20.02 23.40
N THR A 131 2.59 20.58 22.98
CA THR A 131 3.43 21.49 23.76
C THR A 131 3.50 22.85 23.05
N TYR A 132 3.77 23.91 23.82
CA TYR A 132 3.98 25.27 23.30
C TYR A 132 5.31 25.87 23.78
N PRO A 133 6.47 25.27 23.41
CA PRO A 133 7.73 25.70 23.98
C PRO A 133 8.16 27.06 23.46
N VAL A 134 8.66 27.91 24.37
CA VAL A 134 9.04 29.31 24.09
C VAL A 134 10.49 29.56 24.50
N PRO A 135 11.31 30.23 23.65
CA PRO A 135 12.70 30.54 23.97
C PRO A 135 12.87 31.37 25.27
N PRO A 136 13.98 31.18 26.00
CA PRO A 136 14.25 31.84 27.28
C PRO A 136 14.25 33.36 27.19
N GLU A 137 14.80 33.91 26.11
CA GLU A 137 14.90 35.36 25.88
C GLU A 137 13.52 36.03 25.94
N TRP A 138 12.49 35.37 25.41
CA TRP A 138 11.15 35.94 25.32
C TRP A 138 10.32 35.68 26.57
N ILE A 139 10.47 34.49 27.16
CA ILE A 139 9.72 34.12 28.37
C ILE A 139 10.20 34.90 29.60
N ASN A 140 11.51 35.08 29.74
CA ASN A 140 12.12 35.80 30.87
C ASN A 140 11.89 37.31 30.73
N GLY A 141 11.89 37.84 29.50
CA GLY A 141 11.53 39.22 29.20
C GLY A 141 10.04 39.53 29.35
N ASN A 142 9.19 38.53 29.62
CA ASN A 142 7.73 38.64 29.71
C ASN A 142 7.11 39.38 28.50
N LEU A 143 7.64 39.08 27.31
CA LEU A 143 7.29 39.80 26.09
C LEU A 143 5.83 39.54 25.67
N GLN A 144 5.29 40.47 24.89
CA GLN A 144 3.96 40.36 24.28
C GLN A 144 4.12 40.27 22.77
N GLY A 145 3.63 39.18 22.20
CA GLY A 145 3.70 38.90 20.77
C GLY A 145 2.56 39.52 19.99
N TYR A 146 2.91 40.16 18.88
CA TYR A 146 1.99 40.71 17.87
C TYR A 146 2.08 39.91 16.56
N GLY A 147 2.48 38.64 16.61
CA GLY A 147 2.68 37.76 15.45
C GLY A 147 4.14 37.43 15.20
N GLY A 148 4.43 36.45 14.33
CA GLY A 148 5.77 35.90 14.16
C GLY A 148 6.11 35.52 12.72
N SER A 149 5.46 36.15 11.73
CA SER A 149 5.65 35.85 10.31
C SER A 149 5.92 37.14 9.51
N PRO A 150 6.95 37.18 8.65
CA PRO A 150 7.21 38.31 7.76
C PRO A 150 6.15 38.40 6.64
N LEU A 151 5.37 37.32 6.43
CA LEU A 151 4.27 37.28 5.47
C LEU A 151 3.01 38.00 6.00
N CYS A 152 2.93 38.28 7.30
CA CYS A 152 1.73 38.85 7.93
C CYS A 152 1.98 40.24 8.54
N ALA A 153 0.92 41.05 8.58
CA ALA A 153 0.87 42.25 9.40
C ALA A 153 0.83 41.88 10.89
N GLU A 154 1.11 42.86 11.75
CA GLU A 154 1.00 42.69 13.19
C GLU A 154 -0.45 42.40 13.63
N LEU A 155 -0.60 41.66 14.73
CA LEU A 155 -1.90 41.35 15.33
C LEU A 155 -2.56 42.60 15.93
N ALA A 156 -3.89 42.63 15.94
CA ALA A 156 -4.65 43.75 16.50
C ALA A 156 -4.51 43.86 18.03
N ALA A 157 -4.29 42.73 18.71
CA ALA A 157 -4.09 42.66 20.16
C ALA A 157 -2.89 41.77 20.49
N PRO A 158 -2.07 42.14 21.51
CA PRO A 158 -0.96 41.32 21.95
C PRO A 158 -1.41 39.98 22.51
N LYS A 159 -0.55 38.98 22.37
CA LYS A 159 -0.66 37.68 23.05
C LYS A 159 0.57 37.42 23.90
N SER A 160 0.36 36.93 25.11
CA SER A 160 1.49 36.61 26.00
C SER A 160 2.29 35.44 25.43
N VAL A 161 3.60 35.62 25.29
CA VAL A 161 4.51 34.56 24.84
C VAL A 161 4.55 33.38 25.82
N ARG A 162 4.11 33.54 27.08
CA ARG A 162 3.98 32.43 28.04
C ARG A 162 2.98 31.37 27.62
N THR A 163 2.07 31.71 26.69
CA THR A 163 1.09 30.77 26.15
C THR A 163 1.57 30.06 24.88
N GLY A 164 2.76 30.39 24.37
CA GLY A 164 3.31 29.84 23.14
C GLY A 164 3.77 30.93 22.16
N LEU A 165 4.47 30.51 21.10
CA LEU A 165 4.75 31.36 19.95
C LEU A 165 3.47 31.58 19.14
N VAL A 166 3.32 32.75 18.53
CA VAL A 166 2.03 33.15 17.95
C VAL A 166 2.21 33.57 16.49
N SER A 167 1.43 32.95 15.61
CA SER A 167 1.35 33.21 14.17
C SER A 167 2.73 33.27 13.52
N ILE A 168 3.52 32.19 13.72
CA ILE A 168 4.78 31.99 13.00
C ILE A 168 4.51 31.68 11.52
N VAL A 169 5.56 31.57 10.71
CA VAL A 169 5.43 31.28 9.27
C VAL A 169 4.64 29.99 9.08
N ASP A 170 3.60 30.01 8.26
CA ASP A 170 2.79 28.83 8.02
C ASP A 170 2.21 28.85 6.60
N PHE A 171 2.06 27.65 6.03
CA PHE A 171 1.44 27.41 4.74
C PHE A 171 -0.09 27.28 4.86
N ASP A 172 -0.60 26.71 5.95
CA ASP A 172 -2.00 26.32 6.07
C ASP A 172 -2.91 27.47 6.55
N HIS A 173 -2.43 28.38 7.38
CA HIS A 173 -3.25 29.45 7.95
C HIS A 173 -3.08 30.81 7.23
N PRO A 174 -4.20 31.49 6.90
CA PRO A 174 -4.16 32.88 6.43
C PRO A 174 -3.72 33.87 7.52
N CYS A 175 -3.23 35.04 7.12
CA CYS A 175 -2.99 36.14 8.05
C CYS A 175 -4.31 36.75 8.56
N ILE A 176 -4.77 36.34 9.74
CA ILE A 176 -5.96 36.91 10.40
C ILE A 176 -5.54 37.64 11.68
N ALA A 177 -5.58 38.98 11.67
CA ALA A 177 -5.11 39.81 12.78
C ALA A 177 -5.93 39.65 14.08
N SER A 178 -7.18 39.18 13.99
CA SER A 178 -8.09 38.98 15.12
C SER A 178 -8.11 37.55 15.69
N SER A 179 -7.59 36.57 14.95
CA SER A 179 -7.62 35.15 15.32
C SER A 179 -6.23 34.52 15.16
N PRO A 180 -5.30 34.82 16.09
CA PRO A 180 -3.96 34.27 16.04
C PRO A 180 -3.95 32.76 16.29
N VAL A 181 -2.97 32.07 15.71
CA VAL A 181 -2.72 30.64 15.87
C VAL A 181 -1.45 30.46 16.69
N GLN A 182 -1.44 29.54 17.66
CA GLN A 182 -0.26 29.25 18.45
C GLN A 182 0.55 28.15 17.78
N ALA A 183 1.87 28.37 17.66
CA ALA A 183 2.78 27.36 17.12
C ALA A 183 2.89 26.20 18.09
N LYS A 184 2.49 25.02 17.63
CA LYS A 184 2.32 23.83 18.49
C LYS A 184 3.33 22.75 18.11
N VAL A 185 3.94 22.08 19.07
CA VAL A 185 4.68 20.84 18.79
C VAL A 185 3.84 19.66 19.26
N SER A 186 3.70 18.63 18.42
CA SER A 186 2.94 17.42 18.72
C SER A 186 3.90 16.24 18.97
N PRO A 187 4.60 16.20 20.13
CA PRO A 187 5.71 15.27 20.31
C PRO A 187 5.24 13.82 20.36
N VAL A 188 5.95 12.95 19.63
CA VAL A 188 5.85 11.49 19.81
C VAL A 188 7.00 10.97 20.65
N ARG A 189 6.93 9.70 21.07
CA ARG A 189 8.00 9.06 21.87
C ARG A 189 9.39 9.17 21.22
N GLN A 190 9.44 9.10 19.89
CA GLN A 190 10.68 9.28 19.12
C GLN A 190 11.20 10.72 19.20
N THR A 191 10.33 11.74 19.12
CA THR A 191 10.68 13.15 19.30
C THR A 191 11.38 13.37 20.64
N LEU A 192 10.82 12.84 21.73
CA LEU A 192 11.38 13.01 23.07
C LEU A 192 12.76 12.35 23.22
N ILE A 193 12.92 11.13 22.69
CA ILE A 193 14.21 10.41 22.72
C ILE A 193 15.27 11.17 21.90
N VAL A 194 14.92 11.60 20.69
CA VAL A 194 15.83 12.37 19.83
C VAL A 194 16.21 13.68 20.51
N ALA A 195 15.25 14.42 21.04
CA ALA A 195 15.49 15.66 21.76
C ALA A 195 16.41 15.47 22.97
N ALA A 196 16.20 14.42 23.78
CA ALA A 196 17.04 14.14 24.95
C ALA A 196 18.48 13.76 24.58
N VAL A 197 18.69 13.04 23.48
CA VAL A 197 20.04 12.66 23.03
C VAL A 197 20.74 13.83 22.33
N ALA A 198 20.04 14.50 21.41
CA ALA A 198 20.62 15.57 20.60
C ALA A 198 20.91 16.86 21.39
N SER A 199 20.15 17.13 22.45
CA SER A 199 20.47 18.20 23.42
C SER A 199 21.62 17.86 24.36
N GLY A 200 22.15 16.63 24.33
CA GLY A 200 23.18 16.16 25.24
C GLY A 200 22.69 15.81 26.64
N LEU A 201 21.40 16.00 26.97
CA LEU A 201 20.83 15.68 28.29
C LEU A 201 20.96 14.19 28.65
N ALA A 202 20.85 13.30 27.66
CA ALA A 202 20.98 11.86 27.89
C ALA A 202 22.44 11.40 28.09
N THR A 203 23.40 12.12 27.52
CA THR A 203 24.84 11.78 27.58
C THR A 203 25.60 12.58 28.63
N SER A 204 24.96 13.56 29.28
CA SER A 204 25.56 14.37 30.33
C SER A 204 25.84 13.55 31.59
N THR A 205 27.02 13.76 32.16
CA THR A 205 27.41 13.21 33.48
C THR A 205 26.83 14.02 34.63
N LYS A 206 26.36 15.24 34.36
CA LYS A 206 25.75 16.13 35.37
C LYS A 206 24.26 15.78 35.56
N PRO A 207 23.72 15.96 36.77
CA PRO A 207 22.28 15.80 37.00
C PRO A 207 21.51 16.82 36.14
N VAL A 208 20.52 16.33 35.40
CA VAL A 208 19.65 17.16 34.55
C VAL A 208 18.65 17.91 35.43
N ASN A 209 18.66 19.24 35.38
CA ASN A 209 17.65 20.07 36.03
C ASN A 209 16.36 20.07 35.20
N THR A 210 15.53 19.04 35.38
CA THR A 210 14.27 18.88 34.64
C THR A 210 13.29 20.02 34.91
N ALA A 211 13.28 20.61 36.11
CA ALA A 211 12.40 21.73 36.44
C ALA A 211 12.73 22.98 35.59
N LEU A 212 14.02 23.26 35.38
CA LEU A 212 14.45 24.36 34.51
C LEU A 212 14.05 24.13 33.06
N VAL A 213 14.36 22.95 32.50
CA VAL A 213 13.97 22.62 31.12
C VAL A 213 12.46 22.75 30.97
N CYS A 214 11.68 22.17 31.87
CA CYS A 214 10.21 22.21 31.83
C CYS A 214 9.59 23.59 32.05
N SER A 215 10.34 24.58 32.50
CA SER A 215 9.85 25.96 32.63
C SER A 215 9.55 26.62 31.28
N PHE A 216 10.15 26.12 30.19
CA PHE A 216 9.93 26.63 28.83
C PHE A 216 8.67 26.11 28.14
N ASP A 217 7.92 25.20 28.78
CA ASP A 217 6.58 24.81 28.37
C ASP A 217 5.58 25.01 29.53
N PRO A 218 5.19 26.26 29.82
CA PRO A 218 4.40 26.60 31.00
C PRO A 218 3.06 25.85 31.09
N GLY A 219 2.46 25.53 29.94
CA GLY A 219 1.22 24.78 29.86
C GLY A 219 1.32 23.35 30.40
N ASN A 220 2.51 22.74 30.34
CA ASN A 220 2.74 21.35 30.75
C ASN A 220 3.77 21.19 31.88
N ILE A 221 4.01 22.24 32.67
CA ILE A 221 5.06 22.27 33.71
C ILE A 221 5.03 21.08 34.68
N ASN A 222 3.83 20.55 35.00
CA ASN A 222 3.66 19.41 35.91
C ASN A 222 3.83 18.03 35.24
N VAL A 223 3.63 17.96 33.92
CA VAL A 223 3.68 16.71 33.15
C VAL A 223 5.07 16.50 32.53
N CYS A 224 5.74 17.60 32.18
CA CYS A 224 7.06 17.59 31.55
C CYS A 224 8.11 16.78 32.30
N PRO A 225 8.28 16.92 33.63
CA PRO A 225 9.25 16.13 34.37
C PRO A 225 8.97 14.62 34.30
N ARG A 226 7.70 14.22 34.16
CA ARG A 226 7.29 12.80 34.11
C ARG A 226 7.74 12.13 32.82
N TYR A 227 7.42 12.72 31.66
CA TYR A 227 7.84 12.13 30.38
C TYR A 227 9.35 12.25 30.18
N MET A 228 9.99 13.34 30.64
CA MET A 228 11.45 13.49 30.54
C MET A 228 12.17 12.43 31.36
N ASN A 229 11.75 12.18 32.61
CA ASN A 229 12.36 11.16 33.45
C ASN A 229 12.17 9.76 32.85
N ALA A 230 10.97 9.45 32.35
CA ALA A 230 10.72 8.18 31.65
C ALA A 230 11.61 8.02 30.40
N THR A 231 11.76 9.08 29.60
CA THR A 231 12.64 9.10 28.42
C THR A 231 14.11 8.90 28.78
N LEU A 232 14.63 9.64 29.76
CA LEU A 232 16.02 9.52 30.21
C LEU A 232 16.30 8.13 30.82
N LYS A 233 15.35 7.58 31.58
CA LYS A 233 15.43 6.22 32.11
C LYS A 233 15.50 5.19 30.98
N TYR A 234 14.63 5.31 29.97
CA TYR A 234 14.63 4.41 28.82
C TYR A 234 15.96 4.43 28.07
N ILE A 235 16.49 5.63 27.78
CA ILE A 235 17.77 5.78 27.05
C ILE A 235 18.92 5.14 27.85
N LYS A 236 19.01 5.45 29.15
CA LYS A 236 20.09 4.93 30.01
C LYS A 236 20.06 3.39 30.14
N THR A 237 18.87 2.79 30.18
CA THR A 237 18.73 1.34 30.40
C THR A 237 18.78 0.53 29.11
N TYR A 238 18.15 1.00 28.03
CA TYR A 238 17.91 0.20 26.83
C TYR A 238 18.62 0.70 25.56
N MET A 239 19.37 1.81 25.65
CA MET A 239 20.15 2.36 24.52
C MET A 239 21.65 2.48 24.88
N PRO A 240 22.35 1.38 25.19
CA PRO A 240 23.75 1.42 25.66
C PRO A 240 24.74 1.99 24.63
N ALA A 241 24.38 1.96 23.34
CA ALA A 241 25.19 2.57 22.27
C ALA A 241 25.20 4.11 22.32
N VAL A 242 24.25 4.73 23.02
CA VAL A 242 24.20 6.18 23.25
C VAL A 242 25.13 6.53 24.41
N ASN A 243 26.43 6.50 24.11
CA ASN A 243 27.52 6.80 25.05
C ASN A 243 28.16 8.18 24.76
N ALA A 244 29.27 8.50 25.41
CA ALA A 244 29.98 9.76 25.22
C ALA A 244 30.40 10.03 23.76
N SER A 245 30.76 9.00 22.99
CA SER A 245 31.09 9.15 21.57
C SER A 245 29.88 9.52 20.72
N PHE A 246 28.69 9.02 21.11
CA PHE A 246 27.42 9.41 20.50
C PHE A 246 27.10 10.87 20.84
N GLY A 247 27.29 11.27 22.10
CA GLY A 247 27.14 12.65 22.56
C GLY A 247 28.06 13.63 21.83
N ALA A 248 29.32 13.25 21.57
CA ALA A 248 30.26 14.07 20.81
C ALA A 248 29.77 14.31 19.36
N ARG A 249 29.26 13.27 18.69
CA ARG A 249 28.65 13.42 17.36
C ARG A 249 27.42 14.31 17.38
N ALA A 250 26.57 14.17 18.40
CA ALA A 250 25.40 15.02 18.57
C ALA A 250 25.79 16.50 18.78
N ALA A 251 26.83 16.78 19.57
CA ALA A 251 27.35 18.12 19.79
C ALA A 251 27.92 18.75 18.50
N THR A 252 28.62 17.98 17.66
CA THR A 252 29.09 18.47 16.35
C THR A 252 27.93 18.86 15.44
N VAL A 253 26.88 18.03 15.37
CA VAL A 253 25.67 18.36 14.59
C VAL A 253 24.96 19.56 15.20
N HIS A 254 24.87 19.66 16.53
CA HIS A 254 24.29 20.81 17.22
C HIS A 254 24.97 22.12 16.82
N ALA A 255 26.29 22.19 16.86
CA ALA A 255 27.05 23.37 16.44
C ALA A 255 26.85 23.69 14.95
N SER A 256 26.77 22.67 14.08
CA SER A 256 26.51 22.87 12.66
C SER A 256 25.09 23.40 12.36
N ILE A 257 24.09 23.03 13.17
CA ILE A 257 22.73 23.59 13.03
C ILE A 257 22.67 25.00 13.61
N GLN A 258 23.38 25.26 14.70
CA GLN A 258 23.50 26.59 15.29
C GLN A 258 24.09 27.59 14.28
N SER A 259 25.08 27.19 13.48
CA SER A 259 25.66 28.05 12.43
C SER A 259 24.71 28.33 11.25
N MET A 260 23.63 27.56 11.07
CA MET A 260 22.61 27.85 10.05
C MET A 260 21.66 28.98 10.47
N ASN A 261 21.76 29.46 11.72
CA ASN A 261 20.98 30.58 12.26
C ASN A 261 19.46 30.44 12.06
N ILE A 262 18.94 29.21 12.14
CA ILE A 262 17.49 28.94 12.05
C ILE A 262 16.84 29.55 13.29
N SER A 263 15.87 30.43 13.08
CA SER A 263 15.33 31.29 14.13
C SER A 263 13.80 31.30 14.18
N PHE A 264 13.28 31.71 15.33
CA PHE A 264 11.90 32.16 15.46
C PHE A 264 11.87 33.67 15.29
N MET A 265 10.77 34.19 14.74
CA MET A 265 10.51 35.63 14.60
C MET A 265 9.33 36.04 15.50
N LEU A 266 9.39 37.26 16.05
CA LEU A 266 8.35 37.85 16.90
C LEU A 266 8.26 39.36 16.68
N TYR A 267 7.07 39.87 16.39
CA TYR A 267 6.74 41.28 16.56
C TYR A 267 6.44 41.55 18.03
N THR A 268 7.14 42.49 18.64
CA THR A 268 6.96 42.86 20.05
C THR A 268 7.16 44.35 20.24
N LYS A 269 6.60 44.92 21.31
CA LYS A 269 6.84 46.32 21.66
C LYS A 269 7.92 46.44 22.72
N ILE A 270 9.01 47.14 22.40
CA ILE A 270 10.08 47.48 23.34
C ILE A 270 10.03 48.99 23.55
N GLY A 271 9.86 49.44 24.80
CA GLY A 271 9.71 50.86 25.10
C GLY A 271 8.48 51.52 24.44
N GLY A 272 7.44 50.75 24.12
CA GLY A 272 6.23 51.22 23.46
C GLY A 272 6.26 51.19 21.92
N THR A 273 7.44 51.03 21.31
CA THR A 273 7.62 50.99 19.86
C THR A 273 7.62 49.54 19.36
N LEU A 274 6.88 49.27 18.27
CA LEU A 274 6.88 47.95 17.64
C LEU A 274 8.26 47.66 17.04
N SER A 275 8.76 46.46 17.29
CA SER A 275 10.06 45.97 16.82
C SER A 275 9.93 44.53 16.35
N LEU A 276 10.74 44.18 15.36
CA LEU A 276 10.92 42.81 14.88
C LEU A 276 12.11 42.21 15.65
N GLN A 277 11.85 41.17 16.43
CA GLN A 277 12.86 40.39 17.14
C GLN A 277 12.94 39.00 16.53
N HIS A 278 14.13 38.42 16.51
CA HIS A 278 14.32 37.02 16.15
C HIS A 278 15.38 36.38 17.04
N THR A 279 15.20 35.09 17.34
CA THR A 279 16.10 34.33 18.23
C THR A 279 16.40 32.97 17.59
N PRO A 280 17.67 32.54 17.49
CA PRO A 280 18.01 31.21 16.99
C PRO A 280 17.40 30.10 17.86
N ILE A 281 16.91 29.02 17.23
CA ILE A 281 16.24 27.90 17.92
C ILE A 281 17.15 27.25 18.97
N LEU A 282 18.46 27.21 18.70
CA LEU A 282 19.48 26.61 19.57
C LEU A 282 20.38 27.69 20.20
N SER A 283 19.86 28.87 20.53
CA SER A 283 20.66 29.95 21.15
C SER A 283 21.05 29.66 22.60
N ALA A 284 20.23 28.91 23.34
CA ALA A 284 20.42 28.62 24.76
C ALA A 284 20.39 27.12 25.06
N ASP A 285 21.40 26.63 25.79
CA ASP A 285 21.54 25.22 26.18
C ASP A 285 20.33 24.71 26.97
N ASP A 286 19.76 25.54 27.85
CA ASP A 286 18.61 25.17 28.68
C ASP A 286 17.33 24.93 27.84
N PHE A 287 17.24 25.56 26.66
CA PHE A 287 16.12 25.39 25.72
C PHE A 287 16.40 24.34 24.64
N ALA A 288 17.64 23.86 24.51
CA ALA A 288 18.04 22.97 23.43
C ALA A 288 17.16 21.71 23.32
N PHE A 289 16.68 21.16 24.44
CA PHE A 289 15.73 20.04 24.42
C PHE A 289 14.48 20.37 23.61
N PHE A 290 13.82 21.49 23.88
CA PHE A 290 12.63 21.90 23.14
C PHE A 290 12.97 22.39 21.73
N GLY A 291 14.11 23.05 21.52
CA GLY A 291 14.60 23.37 20.18
C GLY A 291 14.74 22.12 19.30
N TRP A 292 15.25 21.01 19.86
CA TRP A 292 15.33 19.73 19.16
C TRP A 292 13.98 19.07 18.90
N THR A 293 12.92 19.39 19.66
CA THR A 293 11.57 18.93 19.32
C THR A 293 11.06 19.58 18.02
N TYR A 294 11.31 20.88 17.83
CA TYR A 294 11.03 21.60 16.58
C TYR A 294 11.88 21.10 15.40
N LEU A 295 13.18 20.85 15.63
CA LEU A 295 14.08 20.34 14.59
C LEU A 295 13.78 18.89 14.20
N TYR A 296 13.25 18.07 15.12
CA TYR A 296 12.80 16.72 14.78
C TYR A 296 11.64 16.75 13.78
N ASP A 297 10.68 17.64 13.98
CA ASP A 297 9.55 17.83 13.05
C ASP A 297 10.04 18.27 11.66
N TRP A 298 11.09 19.11 11.60
CA TRP A 298 11.75 19.44 10.32
C TRP A 298 12.34 18.19 9.65
N VAL A 299 13.01 17.31 10.41
CA VAL A 299 13.59 16.07 9.87
C VAL A 299 12.52 15.08 9.38
N VAL A 300 11.39 14.99 10.07
CA VAL A 300 10.27 14.12 9.68
C VAL A 300 9.46 14.71 8.52
N GLY A 301 9.59 16.01 8.27
CA GLY A 301 8.88 16.73 7.20
C GLY A 301 7.47 17.17 7.60
N THR A 302 7.22 17.37 8.90
CA THR A 302 6.01 18.03 9.41
C THR A 302 6.23 19.53 9.64
N ARG A 303 7.48 19.99 9.57
CA ARG A 303 7.86 21.41 9.53
C ARG A 303 8.86 21.65 8.43
N GLU A 304 8.95 22.88 7.98
CA GLU A 304 9.88 23.31 6.94
C GLU A 304 10.75 24.45 7.48
N VAL A 305 11.89 24.66 6.84
CA VAL A 305 12.75 25.82 7.08
C VAL A 305 12.79 26.62 5.80
N VAL A 306 12.42 27.90 5.90
CA VAL A 306 12.38 28.83 4.77
C VAL A 306 13.32 29.98 5.07
N GLU A 307 14.22 30.24 4.13
CA GLU A 307 15.12 31.38 4.15
C GLU A 307 14.52 32.51 3.29
N PHE A 308 14.28 33.66 3.91
CA PHE A 308 13.85 34.88 3.24
C PHE A 308 15.08 35.73 2.95
N VAL A 309 15.47 35.87 1.70
CA VAL A 309 16.67 36.61 1.27
C VAL A 309 16.21 37.86 0.54
N GLY A 310 16.54 39.04 1.05
CA GLY A 310 16.34 40.30 0.34
C GLY A 310 17.62 41.10 0.26
N ASP A 311 17.53 42.29 -0.35
CA ASP A 311 18.69 43.15 -0.62
C ASP A 311 19.42 43.62 0.66
N ASN A 312 18.70 43.83 1.76
CA ASN A 312 19.27 44.35 3.02
C ASN A 312 19.78 43.24 3.94
N GLY A 313 19.30 42.01 3.78
CA GLY A 313 19.58 40.93 4.71
C GLY A 313 18.75 39.68 4.46
N HIS A 314 18.92 38.69 5.33
CA HIS A 314 18.21 37.42 5.25
C HIS A 314 17.65 37.01 6.62
N LEU A 315 16.57 36.24 6.61
CA LEU A 315 15.96 35.63 7.80
C LEU A 315 15.65 34.16 7.53
N THR A 316 16.28 33.25 8.27
CA THR A 316 16.01 31.81 8.20
C THR A 316 15.01 31.44 9.29
N LEU A 317 13.78 31.11 8.89
CA LEU A 317 12.67 30.90 9.80
C LEU A 317 12.13 29.47 9.69
N LEU A 318 11.77 28.91 10.85
CA LEU A 318 11.04 27.64 10.92
C LEU A 318 9.54 27.88 10.75
N THR A 319 8.88 27.05 9.97
CA THR A 319 7.42 27.09 9.79
C THR A 319 6.67 26.41 10.91
N ASP A 320 5.35 26.61 10.97
CA ASP A 320 4.46 25.86 11.84
C ASP A 320 4.29 24.40 11.40
N GLU A 321 3.73 23.58 12.29
CA GLU A 321 3.47 22.15 12.03
C GLU A 321 2.38 21.99 10.95
N ALA A 322 2.79 21.48 9.79
CA ALA A 322 1.91 21.04 8.73
C ALA A 322 1.58 19.54 8.92
N LEU A 323 0.30 19.23 9.11
CA LEU A 323 -0.13 17.84 9.29
C LEU A 323 -0.05 17.08 7.95
N PRO A 324 0.48 15.85 7.93
CA PRO A 324 0.57 15.09 6.70
C PRO A 324 -0.83 14.75 6.18
N LEU A 325 -1.02 14.88 4.86
CA LEU A 325 -2.26 14.46 4.20
C LEU A 325 -2.51 12.96 4.44
N ARG A 326 -3.51 12.64 5.27
CA ARG A 326 -3.93 11.26 5.53
C ARG A 326 -4.79 10.79 4.37
N GLN A 327 -4.20 10.05 3.44
CA GLN A 327 -4.94 9.39 2.35
C GLN A 327 -5.21 7.93 2.71
N GLN A 328 -6.48 7.54 2.70
CA GLN A 328 -6.84 6.13 2.87
C GLN A 328 -6.37 5.33 1.66
N VAL A 329 -5.97 4.07 1.89
CA VAL A 329 -5.68 3.12 0.81
C VAL A 329 -6.91 3.05 -0.09
N GLN A 330 -6.71 3.23 -1.40
CA GLN A 330 -7.81 3.24 -2.34
C GLN A 330 -8.49 1.86 -2.34
N ALA A 331 -9.83 1.82 -2.31
CA ALA A 331 -10.56 0.56 -2.14
C ALA A 331 -10.21 -0.50 -3.20
N TRP A 332 -9.90 -0.09 -4.44
CA TRP A 332 -9.47 -1.00 -5.52
C TRP A 332 -8.05 -1.54 -5.38
N GLN A 333 -7.19 -0.90 -4.57
CA GLN A 333 -5.86 -1.42 -4.25
C GLN A 333 -5.92 -2.54 -3.20
N VAL A 334 -7.02 -2.61 -2.45
CA VAL A 334 -7.29 -3.72 -1.53
C VAL A 334 -7.88 -4.88 -2.32
N THR A 335 -7.04 -5.85 -2.68
CA THR A 335 -7.43 -7.05 -3.47
C THR A 335 -8.33 -8.04 -2.70
N GLY A 336 -8.85 -7.65 -1.53
CA GLY A 336 -9.73 -8.48 -0.70
C GLY A 336 -10.98 -8.95 -1.45
N ASN A 337 -11.57 -8.09 -2.30
CA ASN A 337 -12.74 -8.46 -3.11
C ASN A 337 -12.41 -9.60 -4.08
N PHE A 338 -11.28 -9.54 -4.77
CA PHE A 338 -10.85 -10.61 -5.69
C PHE A 338 -10.60 -11.92 -4.95
N ALA A 339 -9.95 -11.87 -3.79
CA ALA A 339 -9.72 -13.05 -2.95
C ALA A 339 -11.05 -13.67 -2.47
N GLN A 340 -12.03 -12.83 -2.12
CA GLN A 340 -13.36 -13.28 -1.70
C GLN A 340 -14.12 -13.97 -2.84
N TYR A 341 -14.18 -13.37 -4.04
CA TYR A 341 -14.80 -14.00 -5.21
C TYR A 341 -14.12 -15.32 -5.59
N SER A 342 -12.78 -15.35 -5.60
CA SER A 342 -12.00 -16.55 -5.85
C SER A 342 -12.32 -17.65 -4.84
N ARG A 343 -12.44 -17.31 -3.55
CA ARG A 343 -12.81 -18.24 -2.50
C ARG A 343 -14.21 -18.82 -2.70
N VAL A 344 -15.20 -17.98 -3.03
CA VAL A 344 -16.58 -18.42 -3.31
C VAL A 344 -16.62 -19.36 -4.51
N ALA A 345 -15.87 -19.07 -5.57
CA ALA A 345 -15.76 -19.95 -6.73
C ALA A 345 -15.19 -21.32 -6.35
N VAL A 346 -14.09 -21.35 -5.56
CA VAL A 346 -13.51 -22.61 -5.07
C VAL A 346 -14.52 -23.39 -4.22
N TYR A 347 -15.28 -22.73 -3.34
CA TYR A 347 -16.36 -23.38 -2.58
C TYR A 347 -17.43 -23.99 -3.48
N TYR A 348 -17.91 -23.23 -4.48
CA TYR A 348 -18.90 -23.70 -5.44
C TYR A 348 -18.41 -24.97 -6.16
N VAL A 349 -17.18 -24.96 -6.70
CA VAL A 349 -16.60 -26.13 -7.37
C VAL A 349 -16.55 -27.32 -6.40
N THR A 350 -16.09 -27.12 -5.17
CA THR A 350 -16.02 -28.19 -4.17
C THR A 350 -17.41 -28.79 -3.87
N CYS A 351 -18.42 -27.94 -3.65
CA CYS A 351 -19.79 -28.39 -3.37
C CYS A 351 -20.39 -29.19 -4.52
N VAL A 352 -20.22 -28.72 -5.77
CA VAL A 352 -20.72 -29.44 -6.95
C VAL A 352 -19.99 -30.77 -7.12
N MET A 353 -18.66 -30.81 -6.97
CA MET A 353 -17.90 -32.06 -7.06
C MET A 353 -18.32 -33.08 -5.99
N LEU A 354 -18.59 -32.63 -4.77
CA LEU A 354 -19.13 -33.49 -3.71
C LEU A 354 -20.54 -33.99 -4.04
N LEU A 355 -21.41 -33.13 -4.61
CA LEU A 355 -22.74 -33.54 -5.06
C LEU A 355 -22.66 -34.62 -6.14
N VAL A 356 -21.81 -34.43 -7.15
CA VAL A 356 -21.62 -35.42 -8.23
C VAL A 356 -21.06 -36.73 -7.69
N ALA A 357 -20.07 -36.67 -6.79
CA ALA A 357 -19.49 -37.85 -6.16
C ALA A 357 -20.52 -38.61 -5.31
N THR A 358 -21.35 -37.91 -4.53
CA THR A 358 -22.39 -38.54 -3.69
C THR A 358 -23.48 -39.19 -4.53
N VAL A 359 -23.95 -38.54 -5.59
CA VAL A 359 -24.93 -39.11 -6.53
C VAL A 359 -24.35 -40.32 -7.26
N ALA A 360 -23.12 -40.25 -7.77
CA ALA A 360 -22.47 -41.40 -8.40
C ALA A 360 -22.33 -42.59 -7.43
N THR A 361 -21.98 -42.32 -6.17
CA THR A 361 -21.89 -43.35 -5.12
C THR A 361 -23.25 -43.96 -4.79
N ALA A 362 -24.31 -43.17 -4.75
CA ALA A 362 -25.67 -43.70 -4.57
C ALA A 362 -26.05 -44.67 -5.70
N PHE A 363 -25.68 -44.37 -6.96
CA PHE A 363 -25.89 -45.29 -8.06
C PHE A 363 -25.03 -46.55 -7.96
N MET A 364 -23.76 -46.44 -7.56
CA MET A 364 -22.89 -47.61 -7.32
C MET A 364 -23.52 -48.60 -6.33
N LEU A 365 -24.07 -48.08 -5.23
CA LEU A 365 -24.75 -48.88 -4.20
C LEU A 365 -26.04 -49.50 -4.76
N ARG A 366 -26.82 -48.72 -5.52
CA ARG A 366 -28.11 -49.17 -6.08
C ARG A 366 -27.97 -50.20 -7.19
N THR A 367 -26.86 -50.21 -7.93
CA THR A 367 -26.60 -51.19 -9.00
C THR A 367 -25.82 -52.41 -8.51
N HIS A 368 -25.73 -52.65 -7.19
CA HIS A 368 -25.10 -53.83 -6.58
C HIS A 368 -23.70 -54.15 -7.12
N GLY A 369 -22.90 -53.12 -7.43
CA GLY A 369 -21.53 -53.32 -7.94
C GLY A 369 -21.39 -53.55 -9.44
N CYS A 370 -22.47 -53.56 -10.22
CA CYS A 370 -22.42 -53.67 -11.69
C CYS A 370 -22.01 -52.34 -12.37
N PHE A 371 -20.79 -51.85 -12.13
CA PHE A 371 -20.26 -50.61 -12.72
C PHE A 371 -18.77 -50.72 -13.05
N GLU A 372 -18.27 -49.84 -13.92
CA GLU A 372 -16.85 -49.79 -14.28
C GLU A 372 -16.09 -48.81 -13.38
N GLY A 373 -15.45 -49.32 -12.33
CA GLY A 373 -14.76 -48.48 -11.32
C GLY A 373 -13.65 -47.59 -11.89
N ARG A 374 -13.01 -48.00 -13.00
CA ARG A 374 -11.97 -47.18 -13.65
C ARG A 374 -12.51 -45.87 -14.20
N ASN A 375 -13.78 -45.84 -14.63
CA ASN A 375 -14.39 -44.62 -15.18
C ASN A 375 -14.62 -43.55 -14.10
N LEU A 376 -14.78 -43.98 -12.85
CA LEU A 376 -14.98 -43.08 -11.71
C LEU A 376 -13.72 -42.31 -11.30
N LEU A 377 -12.53 -42.82 -11.65
CA LEU A 377 -11.27 -42.11 -11.45
C LEU A 377 -11.15 -40.85 -12.31
N PHE A 378 -12.04 -40.67 -13.30
CA PHE A 378 -12.13 -39.47 -14.13
C PHE A 378 -13.20 -38.50 -13.66
N LEU A 379 -13.55 -38.52 -12.36
CA LEU A 379 -14.48 -37.56 -11.76
C LEU A 379 -14.01 -36.12 -11.97
N ASP A 380 -12.72 -35.84 -11.78
CA ASP A 380 -12.10 -34.53 -12.00
C ASP A 380 -12.15 -34.10 -13.48
N ARG A 381 -11.87 -35.03 -14.41
CA ARG A 381 -11.75 -34.71 -15.84
C ARG A 381 -13.04 -34.75 -16.63
N VAL A 382 -13.97 -35.62 -16.28
CA VAL A 382 -15.27 -35.73 -16.97
C VAL A 382 -16.34 -35.05 -16.15
N GLY A 383 -16.50 -35.46 -14.88
CA GLY A 383 -17.50 -34.90 -13.97
C GLY A 383 -17.29 -33.40 -13.74
N GLY A 384 -16.07 -32.97 -13.41
CA GLY A 384 -15.77 -31.56 -13.19
C GLY A 384 -16.09 -30.71 -14.41
N ILE A 385 -15.71 -31.16 -15.61
CA ILE A 385 -15.91 -30.39 -16.83
C ILE A 385 -17.39 -30.28 -17.19
N VAL A 386 -18.13 -31.37 -17.04
CA VAL A 386 -19.55 -31.41 -17.38
C VAL A 386 -20.41 -30.62 -16.40
N TRP A 387 -20.16 -30.75 -15.08
CA TRP A 387 -21.01 -30.17 -14.04
C TRP A 387 -20.60 -28.76 -13.60
N VAL A 388 -19.32 -28.43 -13.68
CA VAL A 388 -18.79 -27.14 -13.21
C VAL A 388 -18.41 -26.24 -14.39
N GLY A 389 -17.79 -26.80 -15.42
CA GLY A 389 -17.35 -26.09 -16.61
C GLY A 389 -15.91 -25.57 -16.53
N ARG A 390 -15.30 -25.44 -17.72
CA ARG A 390 -13.88 -25.09 -17.90
C ARG A 390 -13.47 -23.78 -17.19
N PRO A 391 -14.23 -22.66 -17.26
CA PRO A 391 -13.78 -21.38 -16.69
C PRO A 391 -13.62 -21.41 -15.17
N LEU A 392 -14.52 -22.09 -14.45
CA LEU A 392 -14.46 -22.18 -12.99
C LEU A 392 -13.38 -23.16 -12.51
N LEU A 393 -13.13 -24.24 -13.27
CA LEU A 393 -12.00 -25.13 -13.01
C LEU A 393 -10.65 -24.44 -13.28
N PHE A 394 -10.57 -23.62 -14.33
CA PHE A 394 -9.41 -22.78 -14.59
C PHE A 394 -9.17 -21.80 -13.43
N LEU A 395 -10.21 -21.09 -12.99
CA LEU A 395 -10.11 -20.18 -11.84
C LEU A 395 -9.65 -20.92 -10.59
N ARG A 396 -10.20 -22.10 -10.31
CA ARG A 396 -9.76 -22.95 -9.19
C ARG A 396 -8.27 -23.26 -9.26
N SER A 397 -7.79 -23.71 -10.41
CA SER A 397 -6.36 -23.98 -10.61
C SER A 397 -5.49 -22.73 -10.45
N LEU A 398 -5.97 -21.58 -10.93
CA LEU A 398 -5.27 -20.31 -10.84
C LEU A 398 -5.11 -19.89 -9.38
N THR A 399 -6.13 -20.09 -8.53
CA THR A 399 -6.02 -19.80 -7.10
C THR A 399 -4.94 -20.63 -6.43
N ALA A 400 -4.79 -21.90 -6.81
CA ALA A 400 -3.75 -22.77 -6.29
C ALA A 400 -2.36 -22.34 -6.74
N ILE A 401 -2.20 -22.00 -8.02
CA ILE A 401 -0.95 -21.45 -8.56
C ILE A 401 -0.58 -20.15 -7.85
N CYS A 402 -1.55 -19.26 -7.60
CA CYS A 402 -1.35 -18.04 -6.83
C CYS A 402 -0.87 -18.36 -5.41
N LEU A 403 -1.55 -19.27 -4.69
CA LEU A 403 -1.15 -19.69 -3.33
C LEU A 403 0.28 -20.24 -3.28
N LEU A 404 0.69 -21.08 -4.25
CA LEU A 404 2.05 -21.62 -4.35
C LEU A 404 3.09 -20.57 -4.81
N SER A 405 2.64 -19.44 -5.35
CA SER A 405 3.49 -18.36 -5.86
C SER A 405 3.53 -17.14 -4.95
N THR A 406 2.84 -17.18 -3.80
CA THR A 406 2.76 -16.07 -2.83
C THR A 406 3.17 -16.51 -1.42
N ALA A 407 3.88 -15.63 -0.71
CA ALA A 407 4.17 -15.79 0.71
C ALA A 407 3.07 -15.18 1.58
N SER A 408 2.84 -15.76 2.76
CA SER A 408 1.94 -15.21 3.78
C SER A 408 2.68 -14.33 4.78
N LEU A 409 2.09 -13.16 5.07
CA LEU A 409 2.54 -12.22 6.10
C LEU A 409 1.39 -11.99 7.07
N ASP A 410 1.59 -12.37 8.32
CA ASP A 410 0.63 -12.11 9.38
C ASP A 410 1.01 -10.84 10.12
N LEU A 411 0.01 -10.03 10.44
CA LEU A 411 0.17 -8.88 11.31
C LEU A 411 0.06 -9.36 12.75
N GLN A 412 1.17 -9.36 13.47
CA GLN A 412 1.27 -9.79 14.87
C GLN A 412 1.36 -8.57 15.79
N PHE A 413 0.86 -8.74 17.02
CA PHE A 413 0.88 -7.70 18.06
C PHE A 413 1.50 -8.26 19.34
N SER A 414 2.57 -7.62 19.83
CA SER A 414 3.27 -8.05 21.06
C SER A 414 2.61 -7.56 22.36
N GLY A 415 1.47 -6.86 22.28
CA GLY A 415 0.92 -6.05 23.37
C GLY A 415 1.34 -4.58 23.30
N TYR A 416 2.42 -4.28 22.56
CA TYR A 416 2.98 -2.94 22.43
C TYR A 416 3.24 -2.56 20.96
N VAL A 417 3.93 -3.43 20.22
CA VAL A 417 4.36 -3.17 18.85
C VAL A 417 3.60 -4.09 17.90
N THR A 418 3.16 -3.52 16.78
CA THR A 418 2.62 -4.28 15.66
C THR A 418 3.72 -4.54 14.65
N TYR A 419 3.89 -5.78 14.20
CA TYR A 419 4.93 -6.16 13.25
C TYR A 419 4.45 -7.25 12.29
N PHE A 420 5.07 -7.31 11.11
CA PHE A 420 4.82 -8.38 10.15
C PHE A 420 5.66 -9.60 10.50
N LEU A 421 5.00 -10.75 10.63
CA LEU A 421 5.64 -12.05 10.81
C LEU A 421 5.43 -12.88 9.54
N ARG A 422 6.54 -13.43 9.02
CA ARG A 422 6.46 -14.43 7.94
C ARG A 422 5.96 -15.74 8.53
N VAL A 423 4.82 -16.22 8.02
CA VAL A 423 4.28 -17.52 8.40
C VAL A 423 4.55 -18.52 7.27
N PRO A 424 5.36 -19.55 7.49
CA PRO A 424 5.63 -20.55 6.47
C PRO A 424 4.33 -21.30 6.14
N THR A 425 4.09 -21.55 4.85
CA THR A 425 2.97 -22.38 4.41
C THR A 425 3.19 -23.82 4.90
N PRO A 426 2.28 -24.38 5.70
CA PRO A 426 2.45 -25.73 6.23
C PRO A 426 2.41 -26.77 5.11
N PHE A 427 3.12 -27.89 5.31
CA PHE A 427 3.34 -28.92 4.28
C PHE A 427 2.05 -29.45 3.65
N TYR A 428 0.98 -29.64 4.45
CA TYR A 428 -0.29 -30.15 3.96
C TYR A 428 -1.00 -29.17 3.02
N LYS A 429 -0.84 -27.84 3.22
CA LYS A 429 -1.37 -26.83 2.29
C LYS A 429 -0.60 -26.82 0.98
N ILE A 430 0.72 -27.09 1.03
CA ILE A 430 1.55 -27.22 -0.18
C ILE A 430 1.08 -28.43 -0.99
N ILE A 431 0.94 -29.60 -0.37
CA ILE A 431 0.47 -30.82 -1.05
C ILE A 431 -0.93 -30.62 -1.64
N LEU A 432 -1.86 -30.07 -0.85
CA LEU A 432 -3.21 -29.78 -1.30
C LEU A 432 -3.21 -28.79 -2.48
N ALA A 433 -2.50 -27.67 -2.36
CA ALA A 433 -2.44 -26.68 -3.44
C ALA A 433 -1.77 -27.26 -4.70
N SER A 434 -0.76 -28.11 -4.57
CA SER A 434 -0.15 -28.81 -5.71
C SER A 434 -1.14 -29.75 -6.41
N TRP A 435 -2.01 -30.43 -5.65
CA TRP A 435 -3.10 -31.22 -6.21
C TRP A 435 -4.10 -30.35 -6.96
N GLU A 436 -4.41 -29.17 -6.42
CA GLU A 436 -5.32 -28.21 -7.07
C GLU A 436 -4.76 -27.61 -8.37
N VAL A 437 -3.43 -27.65 -8.60
CA VAL A 437 -2.84 -27.29 -9.90
C VAL A 437 -3.29 -28.26 -11.01
N ALA A 438 -3.59 -29.53 -10.69
CA ALA A 438 -4.00 -30.52 -11.67
C ALA A 438 -5.30 -30.17 -12.42
N TRP A 439 -6.15 -29.31 -11.86
CA TRP A 439 -7.33 -28.79 -12.55
C TRP A 439 -6.96 -28.00 -13.82
N LEU A 440 -5.82 -27.32 -13.84
CA LEU A 440 -5.33 -26.65 -15.05
C LEU A 440 -5.02 -27.68 -16.13
N LEU A 441 -4.39 -28.79 -15.74
CA LEU A 441 -4.09 -29.89 -16.66
C LEU A 441 -5.38 -30.51 -17.20
N ALA A 442 -6.40 -30.73 -16.36
CA ALA A 442 -7.69 -31.26 -16.80
C ALA A 442 -8.38 -30.34 -17.83
N VAL A 443 -8.35 -29.03 -17.62
CA VAL A 443 -8.91 -28.05 -18.58
C VAL A 443 -8.14 -28.09 -19.90
N ILE A 444 -6.80 -28.11 -19.85
CA ILE A 444 -5.95 -28.22 -21.05
C ILE A 444 -6.22 -29.55 -21.76
N ASP A 445 -6.31 -30.66 -21.03
CA ASP A 445 -6.57 -31.98 -21.59
C ASP A 445 -7.85 -31.98 -22.41
N ASP A 446 -8.93 -31.39 -21.89
CA ASP A 446 -10.23 -31.32 -22.54
C ASP A 446 -10.31 -30.31 -23.69
N MET A 447 -9.46 -29.28 -23.71
CA MET A 447 -9.27 -28.43 -24.90
C MET A 447 -8.56 -29.19 -26.02
N PHE A 448 -7.55 -29.98 -25.67
CA PHE A 448 -6.74 -30.72 -26.65
C PHE A 448 -7.32 -32.08 -27.04
N LEU A 449 -8.41 -32.54 -26.43
CA LEU A 449 -9.07 -33.82 -26.74
C LEU A 449 -9.40 -33.99 -28.23
N VAL A 450 -9.73 -32.91 -28.94
CA VAL A 450 -10.01 -32.92 -30.39
C VAL A 450 -8.83 -33.47 -31.19
N VAL A 451 -7.61 -33.22 -30.70
CA VAL A 451 -6.34 -33.64 -31.31
C VAL A 451 -5.82 -34.93 -30.69
N THR A 452 -5.87 -35.06 -29.36
CA THR A 452 -5.23 -36.17 -28.64
C THR A 452 -6.07 -37.45 -28.65
N ARG A 453 -7.40 -37.33 -28.73
CA ARG A 453 -8.38 -38.42 -28.90
C ARG A 453 -8.02 -39.68 -28.08
N GLU A 454 -7.92 -40.84 -28.72
CA GLU A 454 -7.72 -42.17 -28.12
C GLU A 454 -6.41 -42.27 -27.32
N HIS A 455 -5.39 -41.48 -27.67
CA HIS A 455 -4.12 -41.48 -26.94
C HIS A 455 -4.20 -40.90 -25.54
N SER A 456 -5.19 -40.03 -25.28
CA SER A 456 -5.29 -39.27 -24.03
C SER A 456 -5.29 -40.21 -22.82
N ARG A 457 -6.09 -41.29 -22.89
CA ARG A 457 -6.27 -42.23 -21.79
C ARG A 457 -4.97 -42.86 -21.24
N LEU A 458 -3.94 -42.99 -22.08
CA LEU A 458 -2.71 -43.71 -21.74
C LEU A 458 -1.79 -42.95 -20.77
N TYR A 459 -1.78 -41.61 -20.82
CA TYR A 459 -0.86 -40.81 -20.01
C TYR A 459 -1.53 -39.94 -18.97
N LEU A 460 -2.84 -39.71 -19.06
CA LEU A 460 -3.58 -38.77 -18.20
C LEU A 460 -3.27 -38.96 -16.70
N GLY A 461 -3.48 -40.15 -16.14
CA GLY A 461 -3.27 -40.40 -14.70
C GLY A 461 -1.83 -40.13 -14.24
N ILE A 462 -0.85 -40.65 -14.99
CA ILE A 462 0.57 -40.49 -14.70
C ILE A 462 0.98 -39.01 -14.81
N ASN A 463 0.48 -38.31 -15.83
CA ASN A 463 0.80 -36.92 -16.08
C ASN A 463 0.33 -36.00 -14.95
N SER A 464 -0.89 -36.19 -14.44
CA SER A 464 -1.38 -35.45 -13.28
C SER A 464 -0.59 -35.76 -12.01
N ALA A 465 -0.27 -37.03 -11.75
CA ALA A 465 0.53 -37.42 -10.58
C ALA A 465 1.93 -36.79 -10.63
N LEU A 466 2.59 -36.83 -11.80
CA LEU A 466 3.89 -36.21 -12.01
C LEU A 466 3.85 -34.69 -11.87
N LEU A 467 2.85 -34.02 -12.47
CA LEU A 467 2.69 -32.57 -12.34
C LEU A 467 2.51 -32.15 -10.88
N CYS A 468 1.66 -32.86 -10.12
CA CYS A 468 1.45 -32.60 -8.70
C CYS A 468 2.74 -32.80 -7.90
N LEU A 469 3.48 -33.89 -8.17
CA LEU A 469 4.74 -34.20 -7.51
C LEU A 469 5.80 -33.12 -7.80
N VAL A 470 5.94 -32.70 -9.05
CA VAL A 470 6.86 -31.64 -9.44
C VAL A 470 6.45 -30.30 -8.82
N ALA A 471 5.17 -29.93 -8.89
CA ALA A 471 4.67 -28.69 -8.26
C ALA A 471 4.93 -28.68 -6.74
N ALA A 472 4.73 -29.82 -6.07
CA ALA A 472 5.05 -29.98 -4.64
C ALA A 472 6.56 -29.88 -4.40
N LEU A 473 7.38 -30.60 -5.16
CA LEU A 473 8.84 -30.60 -5.01
C LEU A 473 9.41 -29.19 -5.16
N ILE A 474 9.05 -28.46 -6.22
CA ILE A 474 9.51 -27.09 -6.44
C ILE A 474 9.06 -26.20 -5.26
N SER A 475 7.89 -26.46 -4.66
CA SER A 475 7.34 -25.66 -3.55
C SER A 475 8.00 -25.97 -2.20
N PHE A 476 8.50 -27.19 -2.02
CA PHE A 476 9.32 -27.55 -0.88
C PHE A 476 10.76 -27.07 -1.00
N THR A 477 11.39 -27.19 -2.18
CA THR A 477 12.80 -26.85 -2.38
C THR A 477 13.04 -25.35 -2.54
N ALA A 478 12.07 -24.61 -3.08
CA ALA A 478 12.16 -23.18 -3.30
C ALA A 478 10.88 -22.46 -2.79
N PRO A 479 10.72 -22.32 -1.45
CA PRO A 479 9.58 -21.63 -0.86
C PRO A 479 9.66 -20.11 -1.09
N ILE A 480 8.52 -19.49 -1.38
CA ILE A 480 8.44 -18.04 -1.62
C ILE A 480 8.70 -17.28 -0.31
N ALA A 481 9.54 -16.25 -0.38
CA ALA A 481 9.77 -15.32 0.71
C ALA A 481 9.31 -13.92 0.27
N PRO A 482 8.67 -13.15 1.17
CA PRO A 482 8.33 -11.77 0.88
C PRO A 482 9.61 -10.92 0.85
N THR A 483 9.70 -9.99 -0.11
CA THR A 483 10.81 -9.06 -0.23
C THR A 483 10.32 -7.63 0.03
N LEU A 484 11.02 -6.91 0.91
CA LEU A 484 10.78 -5.50 1.17
C LEU A 484 11.97 -4.70 0.65
N THR A 485 11.75 -3.92 -0.40
CA THR A 485 12.76 -3.02 -0.95
C THR A 485 12.39 -1.60 -0.56
N VAL A 486 13.21 -0.95 0.26
CA VAL A 486 13.03 0.45 0.62
C VAL A 486 13.90 1.30 -0.31
N ASN A 487 13.27 1.92 -1.30
CA ASN A 487 13.94 2.87 -2.19
C ASN A 487 13.06 4.12 -2.30
N LYS A 488 13.56 5.22 -1.73
CA LYS A 488 12.84 6.50 -1.71
C LYS A 488 13.24 7.30 -2.95
N THR A 489 12.36 7.36 -3.93
CA THR A 489 12.55 8.15 -5.14
C THR A 489 11.35 9.08 -5.33
N CYS A 490 11.61 10.34 -5.64
CA CYS A 490 10.59 11.33 -5.97
C CYS A 490 10.82 11.84 -7.38
N SER A 491 9.75 11.95 -8.16
CA SER A 491 9.76 12.52 -9.50
C SER A 491 8.76 13.66 -9.57
N PHE A 492 9.15 14.77 -10.19
CA PHE A 492 8.23 15.85 -10.54
C PHE A 492 7.28 15.35 -11.62
N ILE A 493 5.97 15.36 -11.34
CA ILE A 493 4.94 15.08 -12.36
C ILE A 493 4.65 16.36 -13.13
N GLN A 494 4.53 17.47 -12.39
CA GLN A 494 4.41 18.80 -12.93
C GLN A 494 5.21 19.74 -12.02
N MET A 495 6.15 20.48 -12.63
CA MET A 495 6.97 21.47 -11.94
C MET A 495 6.06 22.46 -11.21
N ASP A 496 6.42 22.80 -9.98
CA ASP A 496 5.70 23.71 -9.07
C ASP A 496 4.28 23.27 -8.65
N PHE A 497 3.83 22.07 -9.04
CA PHE A 497 2.44 21.64 -8.81
C PHE A 497 2.32 20.27 -8.13
N GLN A 498 3.11 19.28 -8.57
CA GLN A 498 2.97 17.92 -8.06
C GLN A 498 4.28 17.13 -8.11
N VAL A 499 4.62 16.54 -6.96
CA VAL A 499 5.70 15.54 -6.82
C VAL A 499 5.07 14.19 -6.50
N ALA A 500 5.52 13.14 -7.18
CA ALA A 500 5.16 11.77 -6.87
C ALA A 500 6.36 11.05 -6.26
N CYS A 501 6.23 10.65 -4.99
CA CYS A 501 7.26 9.87 -4.29
C CYS A 501 6.85 8.40 -4.15
N ARG A 502 7.77 7.49 -4.47
CA ARG A 502 7.73 6.06 -4.14
C ARG A 502 8.69 5.83 -2.97
N SER A 503 8.23 5.18 -1.89
CA SER A 503 9.06 5.00 -0.69
C SER A 503 9.56 3.58 -0.49
N ALA A 504 8.69 2.59 -0.68
CA ALA A 504 9.01 1.19 -0.45
C ALA A 504 8.10 0.32 -1.32
N GLU A 505 8.62 -0.83 -1.72
CA GLU A 505 7.91 -1.87 -2.46
C GLU A 505 7.95 -3.16 -1.63
N LEU A 506 6.76 -3.68 -1.30
CA LEU A 506 6.59 -4.96 -0.63
C LEU A 506 6.06 -5.96 -1.66
N VAL A 507 6.91 -6.92 -2.04
CA VAL A 507 6.56 -7.97 -3.00
C VAL A 507 6.35 -9.27 -2.25
N ILE A 508 5.12 -9.77 -2.24
CA ILE A 508 4.76 -11.05 -1.60
C ILE A 508 4.69 -12.22 -2.59
N GLY A 509 4.66 -11.95 -3.89
CA GLY A 509 4.44 -12.96 -4.92
C GLY A 509 5.47 -12.92 -6.04
N GLN A 510 5.70 -14.08 -6.67
CA GLN A 510 6.66 -14.22 -7.77
C GLN A 510 5.96 -14.54 -9.08
N ARG A 511 6.08 -13.62 -10.06
CA ARG A 511 5.51 -13.82 -11.42
C ARG A 511 6.17 -14.97 -12.17
N SER A 512 7.49 -15.13 -12.00
CA SER A 512 8.24 -16.25 -12.58
C SER A 512 7.70 -17.61 -12.15
N ARG A 513 7.26 -17.73 -10.89
CA ARG A 513 6.69 -18.97 -10.34
C ARG A 513 5.34 -19.32 -10.96
N VAL A 514 4.48 -18.32 -11.13
CA VAL A 514 3.19 -18.49 -11.83
C VAL A 514 3.40 -18.98 -13.26
N LEU A 515 4.32 -18.34 -13.99
CA LEU A 515 4.67 -18.72 -15.35
C LEU A 515 5.30 -20.11 -15.41
N LEU A 516 6.17 -20.46 -14.46
CA LEU A 516 6.79 -21.78 -14.37
C LEU A 516 5.73 -22.88 -14.18
N LEU A 517 4.85 -22.76 -13.19
CA LEU A 517 3.82 -23.77 -12.91
C LEU A 517 2.81 -23.91 -14.07
N SER A 518 2.41 -22.78 -14.66
CA SER A 518 1.52 -22.78 -15.83
C SER A 518 2.20 -23.40 -17.05
N GLY A 519 3.46 -23.02 -17.32
CA GLY A 519 4.27 -23.54 -18.42
C GLY A 519 4.57 -25.03 -18.27
N LEU A 520 4.89 -25.50 -17.06
CA LEU A 520 5.06 -26.92 -16.77
C LEU A 520 3.79 -27.70 -17.11
N THR A 521 2.61 -27.20 -16.75
CA THR A 521 1.34 -27.87 -17.07
C THR A 521 1.18 -28.10 -18.58
N VAL A 522 1.48 -27.09 -19.40
CA VAL A 522 1.44 -27.20 -20.86
C VAL A 522 2.53 -28.14 -21.39
N ALA A 523 3.76 -28.02 -20.88
CA ALA A 523 4.90 -28.83 -21.31
C ALA A 523 4.67 -30.33 -21.02
N PHE A 524 4.21 -30.66 -19.82
CA PHE A 524 3.87 -32.03 -19.42
C PHE A 524 2.84 -32.66 -20.36
N LYS A 525 1.82 -31.91 -20.77
CA LYS A 525 0.84 -32.33 -21.79
C LYS A 525 1.49 -32.61 -23.14
N VAL A 526 2.24 -31.64 -23.68
CA VAL A 526 2.83 -31.76 -25.02
C VAL A 526 3.81 -32.93 -25.09
N VAL A 527 4.71 -33.03 -24.10
CA VAL A 527 5.71 -34.11 -24.04
C VAL A 527 5.03 -35.47 -23.92
N SER A 528 4.08 -35.62 -23.00
CA SER A 528 3.37 -36.89 -22.81
C SER A 528 2.63 -37.33 -24.06
N TYR A 529 1.97 -36.39 -24.75
CA TYR A 529 1.29 -36.70 -26.01
C TYR A 529 2.27 -37.12 -27.11
N CYS A 530 3.36 -36.38 -27.32
CA CYS A 530 4.36 -36.71 -28.33
C CYS A 530 5.03 -38.07 -28.07
N VAL A 531 5.37 -38.37 -26.81
CA VAL A 531 5.96 -39.65 -26.41
C VAL A 531 4.97 -40.79 -26.67
N VAL A 532 3.73 -40.66 -26.19
CA VAL A 532 2.72 -41.72 -26.40
C VAL A 532 2.42 -41.93 -27.88
N ARG A 533 2.29 -40.86 -28.66
CA ARG A 533 2.05 -40.96 -30.10
C ARG A 533 3.22 -41.61 -30.84
N GLY A 534 4.46 -41.29 -30.45
CA GLY A 534 5.67 -41.87 -31.04
C GLY A 534 5.88 -43.33 -30.67
N VAL A 535 5.59 -43.73 -29.43
CA VAL A 535 5.80 -45.09 -28.93
C VAL A 535 4.67 -46.05 -29.34
N VAL A 536 3.41 -45.61 -29.23
CA VAL A 536 2.24 -46.49 -29.44
C VAL A 536 1.77 -46.49 -30.90
N GLY A 537 2.07 -45.44 -31.67
CA GLY A 537 1.56 -45.32 -33.04
C GLY A 537 0.03 -45.11 -33.10
N PRO A 538 -0.57 -45.08 -34.30
CA PRO A 538 -2.00 -44.80 -34.47
C PRO A 538 -2.87 -45.87 -33.79
N LEU A 539 -3.79 -45.43 -32.92
CA LEU A 539 -4.76 -46.30 -32.24
C LEU A 539 -6.04 -46.47 -33.07
N PRO A 540 -6.73 -47.61 -32.95
CA PRO A 540 -8.03 -47.81 -33.59
C PRO A 540 -9.09 -46.85 -33.03
N PRO A 541 -10.07 -46.41 -33.84
CA PRO A 541 -11.14 -45.54 -33.38
C PRO A 541 -11.96 -46.15 -32.23
N THR A 542 -12.44 -45.30 -31.31
CA THR A 542 -13.30 -45.75 -30.20
C THR A 542 -14.61 -46.36 -30.71
N THR A 543 -15.05 -47.44 -30.06
CA THR A 543 -16.32 -48.13 -30.33
C THR A 543 -17.54 -47.36 -29.81
N ALA A 544 -17.34 -46.31 -29.01
CA ALA A 544 -18.41 -45.49 -28.47
C ALA A 544 -18.76 -44.34 -29.44
N THR A 545 -19.87 -44.50 -30.13
CA THR A 545 -20.34 -43.65 -31.23
C THR A 545 -21.43 -42.66 -30.83
N SER A 546 -22.11 -42.89 -29.70
CA SER A 546 -23.22 -42.05 -29.24
C SER A 546 -22.84 -40.57 -28.99
N ASN A 547 -23.68 -39.66 -29.49
CA ASN A 547 -23.57 -38.22 -29.30
C ASN A 547 -23.95 -37.73 -27.89
N LEU A 548 -24.52 -38.61 -27.05
CA LEU A 548 -24.84 -38.30 -25.65
C LEU A 548 -23.61 -38.36 -24.73
N LEU A 549 -22.50 -38.92 -25.23
CA LEU A 549 -21.21 -38.92 -24.54
C LEU A 549 -20.49 -37.58 -24.71
N SER A 550 -20.09 -36.99 -23.58
CA SER A 550 -19.11 -35.90 -23.58
C SER A 550 -17.80 -36.37 -24.23
N ALA A 551 -17.03 -35.44 -24.80
CA ALA A 551 -15.73 -35.76 -25.40
C ALA A 551 -14.80 -36.48 -24.40
N GLY A 552 -14.81 -36.05 -23.14
CA GLY A 552 -14.10 -36.72 -22.05
C GLY A 552 -14.56 -38.16 -21.85
N ALA A 553 -15.87 -38.41 -21.75
CA ALA A 553 -16.40 -39.76 -21.62
C ALA A 553 -16.06 -40.64 -22.83
N LYS A 554 -16.14 -40.12 -24.05
CA LYS A 554 -15.88 -40.86 -25.30
C LYS A 554 -14.42 -41.33 -25.46
N TYR A 555 -13.46 -40.56 -24.94
CA TYR A 555 -12.03 -40.84 -25.14
C TYR A 555 -11.30 -41.32 -23.87
N MET A 556 -11.83 -41.03 -22.68
CA MET A 556 -11.18 -41.40 -21.41
C MET A 556 -11.77 -42.65 -20.75
N TYR A 557 -13.04 -42.98 -21.01
CA TYR A 557 -13.67 -44.15 -20.38
C TYR A 557 -13.17 -45.48 -20.95
N THR A 558 -13.42 -46.51 -20.17
CA THR A 558 -13.30 -47.91 -20.57
C THR A 558 -14.59 -48.34 -21.24
N HIS A 559 -14.52 -48.66 -22.52
CA HIS A 559 -15.66 -49.13 -23.32
C HIS A 559 -15.67 -50.66 -23.54
N ALA A 560 -14.69 -51.39 -22.97
CA ALA A 560 -14.57 -52.84 -23.15
C ALA A 560 -15.81 -53.58 -22.61
N HIS A 561 -16.34 -54.53 -23.39
CA HIS A 561 -17.54 -55.32 -23.04
C HIS A 561 -18.81 -54.51 -22.77
N ARG A 562 -18.93 -53.30 -23.34
CA ARG A 562 -20.09 -52.41 -23.18
C ARG A 562 -20.90 -52.21 -24.46
N VAL A 563 -20.56 -52.89 -25.55
CA VAL A 563 -21.33 -52.84 -26.80
C VAL A 563 -21.92 -54.23 -27.03
N GLU A 564 -23.25 -54.32 -27.02
CA GLU A 564 -24.00 -55.53 -27.39
C GLU A 564 -24.96 -55.17 -28.53
N HIS A 565 -25.00 -56.00 -29.58
CA HIS A 565 -25.89 -55.81 -30.74
C HIS A 565 -25.84 -54.40 -31.38
N GLY A 566 -24.67 -53.75 -31.36
CA GLY A 566 -24.50 -52.39 -31.89
C GLY A 566 -25.02 -51.25 -31.00
N VAL A 567 -25.46 -51.54 -29.77
CA VAL A 567 -25.91 -50.53 -28.79
C VAL A 567 -24.85 -50.40 -27.69
N TYR A 568 -24.46 -49.16 -27.37
CA TYR A 568 -23.51 -48.88 -26.31
C TYR A 568 -24.22 -48.74 -24.95
N PHE A 569 -23.80 -49.50 -23.94
CA PHE A 569 -24.38 -49.51 -22.60
C PHE A 569 -23.47 -48.77 -21.60
N LEU A 570 -23.93 -47.62 -21.11
CA LEU A 570 -23.22 -46.82 -20.12
C LEU A 570 -23.71 -47.15 -18.71
N ASP A 571 -22.82 -47.54 -17.80
CA ASP A 571 -23.23 -47.78 -16.42
C ASP A 571 -23.75 -46.49 -15.76
N ARG A 572 -24.70 -46.62 -14.83
CA ARG A 572 -25.41 -45.47 -14.26
C ARG A 572 -24.50 -44.54 -13.46
N ALA A 573 -23.43 -45.05 -12.86
CA ALA A 573 -22.48 -44.23 -12.11
C ALA A 573 -21.60 -43.39 -13.06
N SER A 574 -21.08 -44.00 -14.14
CA SER A 574 -20.38 -43.27 -15.22
C SER A 574 -21.31 -42.31 -15.97
N ALA A 575 -22.61 -42.63 -16.08
CA ALA A 575 -23.61 -41.75 -16.66
C ALA A 575 -23.72 -40.42 -15.89
N VAL A 576 -23.68 -40.46 -14.55
CA VAL A 576 -23.67 -39.26 -13.70
C VAL A 576 -22.46 -38.39 -14.02
N LEU A 577 -21.25 -38.96 -14.10
CA LEU A 577 -20.05 -38.18 -14.44
C LEU A 577 -20.15 -37.59 -15.85
N ASN A 578 -20.75 -38.31 -16.79
CA ASN A 578 -21.06 -37.81 -18.13
C ASN A 578 -22.21 -36.77 -18.17
N GLY A 579 -22.85 -36.47 -17.04
CA GLY A 579 -23.94 -35.50 -16.93
C GLY A 579 -25.31 -36.03 -17.34
N ILE A 580 -25.54 -37.34 -17.21
CA ILE A 580 -26.82 -37.98 -17.47
C ILE A 580 -27.35 -38.59 -16.17
N LEU A 581 -28.46 -38.07 -15.68
CA LEU A 581 -29.19 -38.63 -14.54
C LEU A 581 -30.23 -39.61 -15.03
N THR A 582 -30.26 -40.81 -14.46
CA THR A 582 -31.13 -41.90 -14.93
C THR A 582 -32.14 -42.31 -13.87
N TYR A 583 -33.39 -42.49 -14.28
CA TYR A 583 -34.47 -43.07 -13.49
C TYR A 583 -35.10 -44.23 -14.26
N ARG A 584 -35.24 -45.41 -13.63
CA ARG A 584 -35.83 -46.60 -14.26
C ARG A 584 -37.26 -46.76 -13.79
N SER A 585 -38.19 -46.92 -14.71
CA SER A 585 -39.57 -47.30 -14.43
C SER A 585 -39.96 -48.43 -15.37
N GLY A 586 -40.11 -49.65 -14.83
CA GLY A 586 -40.29 -50.86 -15.62
C GLY A 586 -39.13 -51.10 -16.60
N ASP A 587 -39.48 -51.22 -17.89
CA ASP A 587 -38.55 -51.48 -19.00
C ASP A 587 -38.12 -50.21 -19.76
N VAL A 588 -38.33 -49.03 -19.15
CA VAL A 588 -37.94 -47.73 -19.72
C VAL A 588 -37.02 -46.98 -18.76
N TYR A 589 -35.90 -46.48 -19.29
CA TYR A 589 -35.04 -45.52 -18.63
C TYR A 589 -35.41 -44.10 -19.05
N TYR A 590 -35.68 -43.24 -18.06
CA TYR A 590 -35.75 -41.79 -18.23
C TYR A 590 -34.38 -41.20 -17.93
N ALA A 591 -33.74 -40.61 -18.93
CA ALA A 591 -32.38 -40.08 -18.88
C ALA A 591 -32.41 -38.55 -19.08
N LEU A 592 -32.13 -37.80 -18.02
CA LEU A 592 -31.98 -36.34 -18.07
C LEU A 592 -30.52 -36.01 -18.38
N ASP A 593 -30.26 -35.49 -19.57
CA ASP A 593 -28.95 -34.96 -19.95
C ASP A 593 -28.84 -33.49 -19.53
N VAL A 594 -28.01 -33.22 -18.52
CA VAL A 594 -27.78 -31.88 -17.97
C VAL A 594 -27.00 -30.98 -18.93
N LYS A 595 -26.25 -31.56 -19.88
CA LYS A 595 -25.53 -30.81 -20.91
C LYS A 595 -26.50 -30.22 -21.94
N LEU A 596 -27.52 -30.99 -22.30
CA LEU A 596 -28.55 -30.59 -23.28
C LEU A 596 -29.80 -30.00 -22.63
N TRP A 597 -29.96 -30.13 -21.32
CA TRP A 597 -31.20 -29.83 -20.57
C TRP A 597 -32.43 -30.54 -21.16
N ARG A 598 -32.27 -31.82 -21.54
CA ARG A 598 -33.33 -32.63 -22.17
C ARG A 598 -33.52 -33.96 -21.46
N LEU A 599 -34.78 -34.38 -21.35
CA LEU A 599 -35.16 -35.70 -20.86
C LEU A 599 -35.42 -36.63 -22.05
N PHE A 600 -34.81 -37.81 -22.03
CA PHE A 600 -34.98 -38.85 -23.04
C PHE A 600 -35.59 -40.10 -22.40
N SER A 601 -36.52 -40.75 -23.10
CA SER A 601 -37.03 -42.08 -22.72
C SER A 601 -36.36 -43.14 -23.60
N VAL A 602 -35.64 -44.07 -22.99
CA VAL A 602 -34.91 -45.13 -23.68
C VAL A 602 -35.46 -46.49 -23.23
N PRO A 603 -36.07 -47.28 -24.12
CA PRO A 603 -36.50 -48.64 -23.80
C PRO A 603 -35.30 -49.59 -23.66
N ILE A 604 -35.41 -50.58 -22.78
CA ILE A 604 -34.40 -51.63 -22.61
C ILE A 604 -34.53 -52.63 -23.79
N PRO A 605 -33.46 -52.91 -24.55
CA PRO A 605 -33.52 -53.88 -25.64
C PRO A 605 -33.86 -55.30 -25.15
N PRO A 606 -34.76 -56.04 -25.84
CA PRO A 606 -35.05 -57.44 -25.50
C PRO A 606 -33.81 -58.31 -25.75
N GLY A 607 -33.48 -59.20 -24.80
CA GLY A 607 -32.30 -60.09 -24.89
C GLY A 607 -30.99 -59.50 -24.38
N THR A 608 -31.02 -58.36 -23.67
CA THR A 608 -29.84 -57.78 -23.01
C THR A 608 -29.35 -58.70 -21.88
N SER A 609 -28.04 -58.92 -21.78
CA SER A 609 -27.46 -59.73 -20.70
C SER A 609 -27.75 -59.15 -19.30
N ASP A 610 -27.89 -60.01 -18.29
CA ASP A 610 -28.19 -59.59 -16.90
C ASP A 610 -27.17 -58.57 -16.37
N ALA A 611 -25.90 -58.68 -16.80
CA ALA A 611 -24.82 -57.77 -16.44
C ALA A 611 -25.00 -56.34 -16.98
N LEU A 612 -25.65 -56.17 -18.14
CA LEU A 612 -25.89 -54.88 -18.79
C LEU A 612 -27.32 -54.34 -18.59
N SER A 613 -28.23 -55.15 -18.04
CA SER A 613 -29.62 -54.75 -17.72
C SER A 613 -29.72 -53.53 -16.78
N SER A 614 -28.69 -53.30 -15.97
CA SER A 614 -28.58 -52.17 -15.04
C SER A 614 -27.92 -50.92 -15.65
N SER A 615 -27.48 -51.00 -16.90
CA SER A 615 -26.81 -49.92 -17.65
C SER A 615 -27.78 -49.18 -18.58
N LEU A 616 -27.50 -47.92 -18.85
CA LEU A 616 -28.26 -47.08 -19.77
C LEU A 616 -27.90 -47.43 -21.24
N PRO A 617 -28.85 -47.86 -22.09
CA PRO A 617 -28.59 -48.03 -23.52
C PRO A 617 -28.45 -46.65 -24.18
N LEU A 618 -27.45 -46.50 -25.04
CA LEU A 618 -27.20 -45.30 -25.84
C LEU A 618 -27.18 -45.69 -27.33
N PRO A 619 -28.31 -45.60 -28.05
CA PRO A 619 -28.37 -45.90 -29.48
C PRO A 619 -27.66 -44.83 -30.31
N ASP A 620 -27.14 -45.23 -31.48
CA ASP A 620 -26.28 -44.39 -32.33
C ASP A 620 -27.02 -43.40 -33.25
N THR A 621 -28.35 -43.43 -33.34
CA THR A 621 -29.10 -42.57 -34.25
C THR A 621 -30.40 -42.05 -33.65
N CYS A 622 -30.72 -40.81 -34.01
CA CYS A 622 -31.92 -40.04 -33.67
C CYS A 622 -33.22 -40.57 -34.33
N GLU A 623 -33.41 -41.88 -34.48
CA GLU A 623 -34.61 -42.42 -35.15
C GLU A 623 -35.80 -42.69 -34.20
N SER A 624 -35.62 -42.67 -32.88
CA SER A 624 -36.74 -42.86 -31.93
C SER A 624 -37.33 -41.57 -31.35
N GLY A 625 -36.88 -40.39 -31.80
CA GLY A 625 -37.30 -39.08 -31.28
C GLY A 625 -38.73 -38.63 -31.61
N ARG A 626 -39.60 -39.49 -32.16
CA ARG A 626 -41.04 -39.21 -32.35
C ARG A 626 -41.89 -39.93 -31.31
N SER A 627 -41.68 -39.61 -30.04
CA SER A 627 -42.76 -39.69 -29.05
C SER A 627 -42.56 -38.57 -28.04
N ALA A 628 -42.80 -37.34 -28.51
CA ALA A 628 -43.06 -36.23 -27.61
C ALA A 628 -44.33 -36.59 -26.81
N ILE A 629 -44.15 -36.76 -25.51
CA ILE A 629 -45.23 -36.85 -24.52
C ILE A 629 -46.08 -35.57 -24.68
N PRO A 630 -47.40 -35.66 -24.91
CA PRO A 630 -48.24 -34.47 -24.97
C PRO A 630 -48.33 -33.84 -23.58
N HIS A 631 -48.26 -32.51 -23.56
CA HIS A 631 -48.48 -31.65 -22.39
C HIS A 631 -49.85 -31.86 -21.76
#